data_AF-A0AAW2VHX7-F1
#
_entry.id   AF-A0AAW2VHX7-F1
#
_cell.length_a   1.000
_cell.length_b   1.000
_cell.length_c   1.000
_cell.angle_alpha   90.00
_cell.angle_beta   90.00
_cell.angle_gamma   90.00
#
_symmetry.space_group_name_H-M   'P 1'
#
loop_
_entity.id
_entity.type
_entity.pdbx_description
1 polymer ?
#
loop_
_entity_poly.entity_id
_entity_poly.type
_entity_poly.pdbx_seq_one_letter_code
_entity_poly.pdbx_strand_id
1 'polypeptide(L)'
;MSVEFPLCTECKHLSLCLQNTLCHRKAHLIKQILRKYGDITRGSILKSIEAKAAFLQLVAEVVERLHSHTLDTIGAHEMQVVQKWTDDAAAVGFHVEWLQQRIKKVVAIFKYRDSLMQLNEIKEQIDAAKIALLEMQLQQIILKKEIDSVKDVMDREDFCRSNLSEGLF
;
A
#
# COMPACT_ATOMS: atom_id res chain seq x y z
N MET A 1 -9.62 40.00 -0.50
CA MET A 1 -9.71 40.53 -1.88
C MET A 1 -9.66 39.35 -2.83
N SER A 2 -10.79 39.00 -3.44
CA SER A 2 -10.88 37.89 -4.38
C SER A 2 -10.39 38.39 -5.74
N VAL A 3 -9.26 37.87 -6.22
CA VAL A 3 -8.74 38.20 -7.55
C VAL A 3 -9.58 37.43 -8.57
N GLU A 4 -10.50 38.12 -9.24
CA GLU A 4 -11.22 37.57 -10.38
C GLU A 4 -10.28 37.55 -11.59
N PHE A 5 -9.74 36.37 -11.89
CA PHE A 5 -9.04 36.16 -13.16
C PHE A 5 -10.06 36.19 -14.30
N PRO A 6 -9.83 36.95 -15.38
CA PRO A 6 -10.72 36.97 -16.52
C PRO A 6 -10.69 35.59 -17.20
N LEU A 7 -11.76 34.82 -16.98
CA LEU A 7 -11.99 33.55 -17.66
C LEU A 7 -12.08 33.80 -19.17
N CYS A 8 -11.24 33.11 -19.94
CA CYS A 8 -11.26 33.10 -21.40
C CYS A 8 -12.67 32.76 -21.92
N THR A 9 -13.04 33.25 -23.11
CA THR A 9 -14.33 32.99 -23.76
C THR A 9 -14.62 31.48 -23.86
N GLU A 10 -13.59 30.66 -24.11
CA GLU A 10 -13.70 29.19 -24.06
C GLU A 10 -14.08 28.67 -22.66
N CYS A 11 -13.48 29.21 -21.59
CA CYS A 11 -13.83 28.80 -20.22
C CYS A 11 -15.28 29.15 -19.88
N LYS A 12 -15.82 30.27 -20.41
CA LYS A 12 -17.22 30.66 -20.20
C LYS A 12 -18.17 29.69 -20.90
N HIS A 13 -17.89 29.30 -22.14
CA HIS A 13 -18.68 28.30 -22.86
C HIS A 13 -18.58 26.90 -22.23
N LEU A 14 -17.39 26.50 -21.76
CA LEU A 14 -17.22 25.28 -20.97
C LEU A 14 -18.09 25.33 -19.70
N SER A 15 -18.06 26.43 -18.96
CA SER A 15 -18.88 26.58 -17.75
C SER A 15 -20.38 26.45 -18.02
N LEU A 16 -20.87 27.01 -19.15
CA LEU A 16 -22.27 26.90 -19.58
C LEU A 16 -22.64 25.46 -19.98
N CYS A 17 -21.78 24.80 -20.76
CA CYS A 17 -21.98 23.40 -21.16
C CYS A 17 -22.06 22.49 -19.93
N LEU A 18 -21.15 22.69 -18.97
CA LEU A 18 -21.12 21.94 -17.71
C LEU A 18 -22.38 22.15 -16.85
N GLN A 19 -23.04 23.31 -16.91
CA GLN A 19 -24.26 23.59 -16.14
C GLN A 19 -25.49 22.83 -16.66
N ASN A 20 -25.54 22.53 -17.96
CA ASN A 20 -26.72 21.91 -18.57
C ASN A 20 -26.68 20.37 -18.57
N THR A 21 -25.51 19.76 -18.39
CA THR A 21 -25.32 18.30 -18.53
C THR A 21 -24.82 17.58 -17.28
N LEU A 22 -24.37 18.28 -16.24
CA LEU A 22 -23.80 17.64 -15.04
C LEU A 22 -24.74 17.63 -13.83
N CYS A 23 -24.58 16.58 -13.02
CA CYS A 23 -24.94 16.61 -11.61
C CYS A 23 -24.25 17.78 -10.88
N HIS A 24 -25.03 18.49 -10.05
CA HIS A 24 -24.59 19.67 -9.30
C HIS A 24 -23.26 19.47 -8.54
N ARG A 25 -23.04 18.26 -8.00
CA ARG A 25 -21.82 17.92 -7.25
C ARG A 25 -20.55 17.99 -8.12
N LYS A 26 -20.60 17.41 -9.32
CA LYS A 26 -19.44 17.40 -10.24
C LYS A 26 -19.18 18.78 -10.83
N ALA A 27 -20.22 19.55 -11.14
CA ALA A 27 -20.06 20.93 -11.59
C ALA A 27 -19.36 21.80 -10.52
N HIS A 28 -19.68 21.59 -9.24
CA HIS A 28 -19.00 22.25 -8.14
C HIS A 28 -17.53 21.84 -8.02
N LEU A 29 -17.22 20.53 -8.11
CA LEU A 29 -15.84 20.04 -8.09
C LEU A 29 -15.01 20.62 -9.24
N ILE A 30 -15.54 20.65 -10.47
CA ILE A 30 -14.85 21.24 -11.62
C ILE A 30 -14.56 22.72 -11.38
N LYS A 31 -15.54 23.48 -10.85
CA LYS A 31 -15.31 24.89 -10.47
C LYS A 31 -14.19 25.03 -9.43
N GLN A 32 -14.13 24.15 -8.44
CA GLN A 32 -13.04 24.16 -7.45
C GLN A 32 -11.68 23.85 -8.07
N ILE A 33 -11.62 22.86 -8.97
CA ILE A 33 -10.41 22.50 -9.70
C ILE A 33 -9.91 23.68 -10.53
N LEU A 34 -10.78 24.29 -11.33
CA LEU A 34 -10.43 25.43 -12.18
C LEU A 34 -10.02 26.67 -11.37
N ARG A 35 -10.65 26.89 -10.21
CA ARG A 35 -10.24 27.96 -9.29
C ARG A 35 -8.85 27.74 -8.69
N LYS A 36 -8.49 26.49 -8.41
CA LYS A 36 -7.24 26.15 -7.73
C LYS A 36 -6.06 26.02 -8.70
N TYR A 37 -6.29 25.44 -9.88
CA TYR A 37 -5.23 25.07 -10.83
C TYR A 37 -5.29 25.86 -12.14
N GLY A 38 -6.26 26.76 -12.30
CA GLY A 38 -6.50 27.49 -13.54
C GLY A 38 -7.21 26.65 -14.59
N ASP A 39 -7.18 27.10 -15.85
CA ASP A 39 -7.74 26.33 -16.97
C ASP A 39 -6.83 25.15 -17.33
N ILE A 40 -7.16 23.99 -16.76
CA ILE A 40 -6.41 22.74 -17.00
C ILE A 40 -6.61 22.17 -18.40
N THR A 41 -7.52 22.74 -19.22
CA THR A 41 -7.77 22.29 -20.61
C THR A 41 -6.95 23.08 -21.63
N ARG A 42 -6.25 24.13 -21.19
CA ARG A 42 -5.43 24.98 -22.06
C ARG A 42 -4.33 24.15 -22.71
N GLY A 43 -4.21 24.25 -24.04
CA GLY A 43 -3.22 23.48 -24.79
C GLY A 43 -3.62 22.01 -25.07
N SER A 44 -4.82 21.59 -24.67
CA SER A 44 -5.36 20.30 -25.05
C SER A 44 -5.50 20.14 -26.56
N ILE A 45 -5.29 18.92 -27.05
CA ILE A 45 -5.52 18.55 -28.46
C ILE A 45 -7.02 18.49 -28.81
N LEU A 46 -7.90 18.45 -27.81
CA LEU A 46 -9.34 18.39 -28.00
C LEU A 46 -9.86 19.76 -28.43
N LYS A 47 -10.48 19.82 -29.62
CA LYS A 47 -11.05 21.07 -30.16
C LYS A 47 -12.49 21.32 -29.73
N SER A 48 -13.29 20.25 -29.58
CA SER A 48 -14.70 20.34 -29.18
C SER A 48 -14.81 20.62 -27.67
N ILE A 49 -15.72 21.54 -27.34
CA ILE A 49 -16.04 21.91 -25.96
C ILE A 49 -16.69 20.74 -25.22
N GLU A 50 -17.53 19.98 -25.91
CA GLU A 50 -18.20 18.78 -25.40
C GLU A 50 -17.18 17.70 -25.05
N ALA A 51 -16.18 17.48 -25.91
CA ALA A 51 -15.09 16.55 -25.64
C ALA A 51 -14.25 16.99 -24.43
N LYS A 52 -13.89 18.29 -24.35
CA LYS A 52 -13.19 18.84 -23.18
C LYS A 52 -14.02 18.68 -21.89
N ALA A 53 -15.34 18.92 -21.97
CA ALA A 53 -16.25 18.77 -20.85
C ALA A 53 -16.35 17.31 -20.36
N ALA A 54 -16.37 16.33 -21.27
CA ALA A 54 -16.37 14.92 -20.91
C ALA A 54 -15.09 14.52 -20.16
N PHE A 55 -13.92 14.99 -20.59
CA PHE A 55 -12.67 14.75 -19.85
C PHE A 55 -12.63 15.50 -18.50
N LEU A 56 -13.18 16.72 -18.41
CA LEU A 56 -13.31 17.41 -17.12
C LEU A 56 -14.22 16.64 -16.14
N GLN A 57 -15.28 16.00 -16.63
CA GLN A 57 -16.12 15.11 -15.82
C GLN A 57 -15.34 13.90 -15.32
N LEU A 58 -14.51 13.31 -16.17
CA LEU A 58 -13.63 12.19 -15.81
C LEU A 58 -12.61 12.60 -14.73
N VAL A 59 -11.98 13.78 -14.87
CA VAL A 59 -11.08 14.33 -13.84
C VAL A 59 -11.81 14.57 -12.52
N ALA A 60 -13.02 15.14 -12.57
CA ALA A 60 -13.82 15.36 -11.36
C ALA A 60 -14.22 14.04 -10.67
N GLU A 61 -14.56 13.02 -11.45
CA GLU A 61 -14.84 11.67 -10.95
C GLU A 61 -13.60 11.08 -10.25
N VAL A 62 -12.41 11.20 -10.83
CA VAL A 62 -11.17 10.75 -10.17
C VAL A 62 -10.97 11.45 -8.83
N VAL A 63 -11.12 12.77 -8.80
CA VAL A 63 -10.98 13.56 -7.56
C VAL A 63 -12.01 13.13 -6.52
N GLU A 64 -13.26 12.91 -6.93
CA GLU A 64 -14.33 12.45 -6.06
C GLU A 64 -14.03 11.05 -5.50
N ARG A 65 -13.53 10.12 -6.32
CA ARG A 65 -13.12 8.77 -5.88
C ARG A 65 -11.99 8.83 -4.86
N LEU A 66 -10.95 9.63 -5.13
CA LEU A 66 -9.83 9.82 -4.21
C LEU A 66 -10.22 10.52 -2.91
N HIS A 67 -11.30 11.30 -2.91
CA HIS A 67 -11.80 11.97 -1.71
C HIS A 67 -12.77 11.11 -0.90
N SER A 68 -13.59 10.31 -1.58
CA SER A 68 -14.65 9.51 -0.95
C SER A 68 -14.12 8.20 -0.38
N HIS A 69 -12.98 7.70 -0.87
CA HIS A 69 -12.35 6.51 -0.34
C HIS A 69 -11.23 6.85 0.63
N THR A 70 -11.14 6.08 1.72
CA THR A 70 -9.96 6.07 2.58
C THR A 70 -8.93 5.12 1.99
N LEU A 71 -7.71 5.16 2.54
CA LEU A 71 -6.65 4.21 2.19
C LEU A 71 -7.04 2.75 2.49
N ASP A 72 -8.10 2.53 3.29
CA ASP A 72 -8.57 1.19 3.65
C ASP A 72 -9.70 0.71 2.71
N THR A 73 -10.34 1.62 1.97
CA THR A 73 -11.51 1.29 1.13
C THR A 73 -11.24 1.34 -0.36
N ILE A 74 -10.17 2.00 -0.82
CA ILE A 74 -9.81 1.99 -2.25
C ILE A 74 -9.02 0.72 -2.60
N GLY A 75 -9.63 -0.17 -3.35
CA GLY A 75 -9.00 -1.40 -3.82
C GLY A 75 -7.94 -1.15 -4.91
N ALA A 76 -7.06 -2.13 -5.13
CA ALA A 76 -6.02 -2.05 -6.16
C ALA A 76 -6.59 -1.82 -7.57
N HIS A 77 -7.72 -2.45 -7.89
CA HIS A 77 -8.41 -2.25 -9.17
C HIS A 77 -8.92 -0.81 -9.34
N GLU A 78 -9.59 -0.27 -8.32
CA GLU A 78 -10.05 1.13 -8.33
C GLU A 78 -8.89 2.10 -8.51
N MET A 79 -7.75 1.83 -7.86
CA MET A 79 -6.56 2.65 -8.01
C MET A 79 -5.98 2.60 -9.44
N GLN A 80 -6.00 1.42 -10.09
CA GLN A 80 -5.59 1.30 -11.50
C GLN A 80 -6.52 2.08 -12.43
N VAL A 81 -7.84 2.04 -12.18
CA VAL A 81 -8.83 2.80 -12.95
C VAL A 81 -8.58 4.30 -12.80
N VAL A 82 -8.40 4.78 -11.57
CA VAL A 82 -8.07 6.18 -11.25
C VAL A 82 -6.78 6.63 -11.94
N GLN A 83 -5.73 5.81 -11.91
CA GLN A 83 -4.47 6.11 -12.58
C GLN A 83 -4.68 6.20 -14.09
N LYS A 84 -5.34 5.21 -14.69
CA LYS A 84 -5.61 5.17 -16.14
C LYS A 84 -6.38 6.41 -16.61
N TRP A 85 -7.46 6.77 -15.93
CA TRP A 85 -8.26 7.94 -16.29
C TRP A 85 -7.48 9.26 -16.18
N THR A 86 -6.57 9.35 -15.20
CA THR A 86 -5.71 10.52 -15.07
C THR A 86 -4.68 10.57 -16.20
N ASP A 87 -4.13 9.42 -16.59
CA ASP A 87 -3.17 9.34 -17.70
C ASP A 87 -3.84 9.61 -19.05
N ASP A 88 -5.08 9.15 -19.25
CA ASP A 88 -5.89 9.48 -20.44
C ASP A 88 -6.12 10.99 -20.55
N ALA A 89 -6.42 11.67 -19.43
CA ALA A 89 -6.57 13.12 -19.40
C ALA A 89 -5.24 13.85 -19.73
N ALA A 90 -4.12 13.37 -19.19
CA ALA A 90 -2.81 13.90 -19.51
C ALA A 90 -2.45 13.70 -21.00
N ALA A 91 -2.78 12.54 -21.57
CA ALA A 91 -2.51 12.20 -22.97
C ALA A 91 -3.24 13.12 -23.96
N VAL A 92 -4.43 13.60 -23.59
CA VAL A 92 -5.16 14.61 -24.39
C VAL A 92 -4.72 16.05 -24.10
N GLY A 93 -3.64 16.23 -23.34
CA GLY A 93 -3.00 17.52 -23.06
C GLY A 93 -3.65 18.32 -21.93
N PHE A 94 -4.34 17.67 -20.98
CA PHE A 94 -4.82 18.37 -19.79
C PHE A 94 -3.69 18.47 -18.75
N HIS A 95 -3.61 19.61 -18.07
CA HIS A 95 -2.65 19.87 -17.00
C HIS A 95 -3.10 19.21 -15.67
N VAL A 96 -2.87 17.90 -15.55
CA VAL A 96 -3.29 17.06 -14.41
C VAL A 96 -2.10 16.47 -13.62
N GLU A 97 -0.91 17.04 -13.73
CA GLU A 97 0.31 16.57 -13.07
C GLU A 97 0.16 16.54 -11.54
N TRP A 98 -0.59 17.52 -10.99
CA TRP A 98 -0.94 17.57 -9.57
C TRP A 98 -1.74 16.34 -9.12
N LEU A 99 -2.61 15.82 -9.99
CA LEU A 99 -3.43 14.64 -9.73
C LEU A 99 -2.59 13.38 -9.84
N GLN A 100 -1.74 13.28 -10.86
CA GLN A 100 -0.77 12.18 -11.01
C GLN A 100 0.16 12.08 -9.80
N GLN A 101 0.69 13.21 -9.31
CA GLN A 101 1.50 13.25 -8.09
C GLN A 101 0.73 12.79 -6.85
N ARG A 102 -0.55 13.19 -6.73
CA ARG A 102 -1.40 12.72 -5.63
C ARG A 102 -1.60 11.22 -5.69
N ILE A 103 -1.89 10.65 -6.85
CA ILE A 103 -2.09 9.21 -7.03
C ILE A 103 -0.80 8.44 -6.70
N LYS A 104 0.36 8.89 -7.21
CA LYS A 104 1.66 8.30 -6.87
C LYS A 104 1.91 8.24 -5.36
N LYS A 105 1.58 9.30 -4.62
CA LYS A 105 1.68 9.32 -3.15
C LYS A 105 0.76 8.28 -2.50
N VAL A 106 -0.47 8.16 -2.97
CA VAL A 106 -1.42 7.18 -2.43
C VAL A 106 -0.93 5.75 -2.71
N VAL A 107 -0.48 5.46 -3.93
CA VAL A 107 0.11 4.16 -4.29
C VAL A 107 1.34 3.82 -3.44
N ALA A 108 2.20 4.81 -3.17
CA ALA A 108 3.36 4.60 -2.30
C ALA A 108 2.95 4.23 -0.86
N ILE A 109 1.88 4.82 -0.34
CA ILE A 109 1.36 4.48 0.99
C ILE A 109 0.83 3.04 1.03
N PHE A 110 0.15 2.59 -0.04
CA PHE A 110 -0.27 1.19 -0.15
C PHE A 110 0.91 0.23 -0.09
N LYS A 111 1.93 0.45 -0.93
CA LYS A 111 3.13 -0.39 -0.95
C LYS A 111 3.84 -0.41 0.41
N TYR A 112 3.89 0.73 1.10
CA TYR A 112 4.47 0.82 2.43
C TYR A 112 3.69 -0.04 3.45
N ARG A 113 2.35 0.02 3.42
CA ARG A 113 1.50 -0.78 4.31
C ARG A 113 1.65 -2.27 4.05
N ASP A 114 1.67 -2.69 2.79
CA ASP A 114 1.88 -4.10 2.42
C ASP A 114 3.24 -4.59 2.92
N SER A 115 4.29 -3.78 2.74
CA SER A 115 5.64 -4.08 3.22
C SER A 115 5.70 -4.17 4.75
N LEU A 116 4.97 -3.29 5.45
CA LEU A 116 4.90 -3.29 6.91
C LEU A 116 4.19 -4.55 7.43
N MET A 117 3.13 -4.99 6.75
CA MET A 117 2.42 -6.23 7.09
C MET A 117 3.33 -7.44 6.92
N GLN A 118 4.04 -7.55 5.79
CA GLN A 118 5.02 -8.61 5.56
C GLN A 118 6.14 -8.61 6.59
N LEU A 119 6.63 -7.42 6.97
CA LEU A 119 7.66 -7.28 8.00
C LEU A 119 7.17 -7.78 9.36
N ASN A 120 5.92 -7.48 9.73
CA ASN A 120 5.34 -7.97 10.97
C ASN A 120 5.16 -9.50 10.96
N GLU A 121 4.72 -10.08 9.84
CA GLU A 121 4.61 -11.53 9.68
C GLU A 121 5.97 -12.22 9.82
N ILE A 122 7.02 -11.70 9.17
CA ILE A 122 8.38 -12.21 9.31
C ILE A 122 8.86 -12.10 10.77
N LYS A 123 8.55 -10.99 11.44
CA LYS A 123 8.89 -10.80 12.85
C LYS A 123 8.24 -11.86 13.73
N GLU A 124 6.95 -12.14 13.53
CA GLU A 124 6.23 -13.18 14.25
C GLU A 124 6.84 -14.57 14.01
N GLN A 125 7.21 -14.88 12.76
CA GLN A 125 7.91 -16.13 12.44
C GLN A 125 9.27 -16.25 13.12
N ILE A 126 10.05 -15.16 13.16
CA ILE A 126 11.34 -15.11 13.86
C ILE A 126 11.15 -15.36 15.36
N ASP A 127 10.16 -14.72 15.97
CA ASP A 127 9.91 -14.86 17.41
C ASP A 127 9.42 -16.28 17.74
N ALA A 128 8.59 -16.90 16.90
CA ALA A 128 8.22 -18.32 17.02
C ALA A 128 9.43 -19.24 16.89
N ALA A 129 10.31 -19.00 15.91
CA ALA A 129 11.52 -19.81 15.72
C ALA A 129 12.50 -19.71 16.90
N LYS A 130 12.62 -18.52 17.53
CA LYS A 130 13.43 -18.35 18.75
C LYS A 130 12.89 -19.17 19.92
N ILE A 131 11.57 -19.20 20.09
CA ILE A 131 10.93 -20.00 21.16
C ILE A 131 11.25 -21.48 20.92
N ALA A 132 11.02 -21.99 19.70
CA ALA A 132 11.33 -23.37 19.36
C ALA A 132 12.81 -23.72 19.58
N LEU A 133 13.73 -22.81 19.24
CA LEU A 133 15.16 -23.01 19.49
C LEU A 133 15.47 -23.15 20.98
N LEU A 134 14.88 -22.30 21.84
CA LEU A 134 15.07 -22.38 23.29
C LEU A 134 14.52 -23.69 23.87
N GLU A 135 13.38 -24.16 23.38
CA GLU A 135 12.80 -25.45 23.77
C GLU A 135 13.72 -26.62 23.40
N MET A 136 14.27 -26.62 22.18
CA MET A 136 15.23 -27.64 21.73
C MET A 136 16.51 -27.63 22.57
N GLN A 137 17.04 -26.45 22.90
CA GLN A 137 18.22 -26.32 23.75
C GLN A 137 17.95 -26.88 25.16
N LEU A 138 16.77 -26.64 25.72
CA LEU A 138 16.37 -27.18 27.01
C LEU A 138 16.29 -28.71 26.96
N GLN A 139 15.70 -29.28 25.91
CA GLN A 139 15.68 -30.74 25.70
C GLN A 139 17.10 -31.33 25.59
N GLN A 140 18.02 -30.65 24.88
CA GLN A 140 19.41 -31.08 24.77
C GLN A 140 20.11 -31.13 26.14
N ILE A 141 19.87 -30.14 27.00
CA ILE A 141 20.42 -30.11 28.36
C ILE A 141 19.88 -31.28 29.20
N ILE A 142 18.59 -31.58 29.09
CA ILE A 142 17.95 -32.69 29.80
C ILE A 142 18.57 -34.02 29.35
N LEU A 143 18.59 -34.28 28.04
CA LEU A 143 19.14 -35.51 27.47
C LEU A 143 20.62 -35.69 27.83
N LYS A 144 21.41 -34.60 27.83
CA LYS A 144 22.81 -34.67 28.24
C LYS A 144 22.96 -35.14 29.69
N LYS A 145 22.14 -34.61 30.61
CA LYS A 145 22.15 -35.06 32.02
C LYS A 145 21.76 -36.52 32.16
N GLU A 146 20.80 -37.00 31.38
CA GLU A 146 20.40 -38.41 31.37
C GLU A 146 21.53 -39.31 30.86
N ILE A 147 22.21 -38.92 29.78
CA ILE A 147 23.38 -39.64 29.24
C ILE A 147 24.50 -39.70 30.29
N ASP A 148 24.84 -38.57 30.91
CA ASP A 148 25.87 -38.49 31.94
C ASP A 148 25.51 -39.40 33.13
N SER A 149 24.23 -39.41 33.56
CA SER A 149 23.75 -40.28 34.63
C SER A 149 23.82 -41.77 34.29
N VAL A 150 23.49 -42.17 33.05
CA VAL A 150 23.59 -43.56 32.59
C VAL A 150 25.05 -44.00 32.54
N LYS A 151 25.93 -43.12 32.04
CA LYS A 151 27.36 -43.38 32.00
C LYS A 151 27.95 -43.62 33.39
N ASP A 152 27.60 -42.78 34.37
CA ASP A 152 28.05 -42.94 35.75
C ASP A 152 27.60 -44.28 36.38
N VAL A 153 26.44 -44.81 35.98
CA VAL A 153 25.97 -46.14 36.43
C VAL A 153 26.79 -47.25 35.79
N MET A 154 27.03 -47.18 34.47
CA MET A 154 27.84 -48.17 33.76
C MET A 154 29.28 -48.23 34.30
N ASP A 155 29.92 -47.08 34.49
CA ASP A 155 31.29 -47.00 35.01
C ASP A 155 31.40 -47.62 36.43
N ARG A 156 30.36 -47.50 37.26
CA ARG A 156 30.29 -48.16 38.58
C ARG A 156 30.08 -49.67 38.47
N GLU A 157 29.24 -50.13 37.55
CA GLU A 157 28.99 -51.56 37.34
C GLU A 157 30.23 -52.29 36.82
N ASP A 158 30.98 -51.68 35.89
CA ASP A 158 32.25 -52.21 35.39
C ASP A 158 33.32 -52.29 36.49
N PHE A 159 33.36 -51.30 37.39
CA PHE A 159 34.23 -51.34 38.58
C PHE A 159 33.86 -52.52 39.52
N CYS A 160 32.57 -52.77 39.74
CA CYS A 160 32.11 -53.90 40.56
C CYS A 160 32.40 -55.27 39.93
N ARG A 161 32.35 -55.38 38.60
CA ARG A 161 32.59 -56.64 37.87
C ARG A 161 34.06 -57.08 37.91
N SER A 162 34.97 -56.11 37.90
CA SER A 162 36.43 -56.32 37.91
C SER A 162 36.94 -56.89 39.26
N ASN A 163 36.32 -56.48 40.37
CA ASN A 163 36.72 -56.91 41.72
C ASN A 163 36.21 -58.31 42.11
N LEU A 164 35.27 -58.89 41.35
CA LEU A 164 34.75 -60.25 41.58
C LEU A 164 35.59 -61.34 40.89
N SER A 165 36.43 -60.99 39.92
CA SER A 165 37.27 -61.94 39.17
C SER A 165 38.68 -62.15 39.71
N GLU A 166 39.16 -61.34 40.67
CA GLU A 166 40.53 -61.43 41.21
C GLU A 166 40.66 -62.27 42.50
N GLY A 167 39.55 -62.79 43.05
CA GLY A 167 39.54 -63.58 44.30
C GLY A 167 39.41 -65.10 44.14
N LEU A 168 39.50 -65.64 42.92
CA LEU A 168 39.33 -67.07 42.62
C LEU A 168 40.63 -67.67 42.05
N PHE A 169 41.72 -67.63 42.82
CA PHE A 169 42.90 -68.48 42.61
C PHE A 169 43.52 -68.87 43.96
#